data_AF-A0A9X7WIB0-F1
#
_entry.id   AF-A0A9X7WIB0-F1
#
_cell.length_a   1.000
_cell.length_b   1.000
_cell.length_c   1.000
_cell.angle_alpha   90.00
_cell.angle_beta   90.00
_cell.angle_gamma   90.00
#
_symmetry.space_group_name_H-M   'P 1'
#
loop_
_entity.id
_entity.type
_entity.pdbx_description
1 polymer ?
#
loop_
_entity_poly.entity_id
_entity_poly.type
_entity_poly.pdbx_seq_one_letter_code
_entity_poly.pdbx_strand_id
1 'polypeptide(L)'
;MFVGGFDLSAAAATASGDGLGADQVLELLTQLIDKSLVMVVDNQDRTRYLLLETVREYAFERLEEAGECDVAQCRHRDFYAATASAIDALTGTSLQCGLQQAILELDNFRAAFAWSRHCADDDTALTIASSLLPLWLASGRILEGLAWFDAVLTNDHSTDLAPATRAAALADRALLVGWVASAHEPEPAELAVAQSRTQDNPALLARALTTRGIIAALHGEPGEQYFAEAAELARSVDDRWRLCQILGWRANMAFLEGDPVRVRAAASEGVQIADKIGDRFTSRQCRTWSSWAQLVAGDAVGAAAHFGAIADEARTDRDVLWEVVSGHYRAQSFSYQGDPRSAMAEIAPTVSAAEELGQLWMGNSRGVRAIMALADGRIDEADHCIRVAWESLSGVPLHQRMYTYVLAEVALARGDLIGARRVADEAVSSTTGWHRILSLTTRARVKLAEREPELCERDAYAALALAVDLDAGLSLPDLLECLAATACVNGIPRRSARLLGAADGMRRRMHTARFTVHDAANRATMRTVRNALGNKDFDAALAEGATLTGFEAIEYAQRGKGQRRRPSMGWGSLTPTEREVVRLVCAGLANKEIATRLLVSPRTVQTHLTHVYTKLNLTSRVQLVQEAGRHDD
;
A
#
# COMPACT_ATOMS: atom_id res chain seq x y z
N MET A 1 -1.10 44.35 7.87
CA MET A 1 -0.27 43.64 6.88
C MET A 1 0.27 42.35 7.44
N PHE A 2 1.34 42.39 8.23
CA PHE A 2 1.87 41.21 8.90
C PHE A 2 0.85 40.70 9.93
N VAL A 3 0.43 39.44 9.80
CA VAL A 3 -0.50 38.78 10.71
C VAL A 3 0.27 38.05 11.82
N GLY A 4 1.48 37.59 11.51
CA GLY A 4 2.46 37.09 12.48
C GLY A 4 3.61 38.07 12.69
N GLY A 5 4.74 37.54 13.18
CA GLY A 5 5.99 38.30 13.20
C GLY A 5 6.61 38.43 11.82
N PHE A 6 7.55 39.37 11.69
CA PHE A 6 8.28 39.65 10.45
C PHE A 6 9.75 39.93 10.74
N ASP A 7 10.60 39.82 9.72
CA ASP A 7 12.00 40.22 9.79
C ASP A 7 12.24 41.59 9.13
N LEU A 8 13.47 42.10 9.26
CA LEU A 8 13.84 43.41 8.69
C LEU A 8 13.69 43.44 7.16
N SER A 9 13.97 42.31 6.48
CA SER A 9 13.85 42.24 5.02
C SER A 9 12.40 42.39 4.57
N ALA A 10 11.48 41.71 5.26
CA ALA A 10 10.05 41.82 5.00
C ALA A 10 9.53 43.23 5.29
N ALA A 11 9.96 43.84 6.39
CA ALA A 11 9.61 45.21 6.73
C ALA A 11 10.11 46.19 5.67
N ALA A 12 11.38 46.08 5.28
CA ALA A 12 11.97 46.94 4.25
C ALA A 12 11.24 46.79 2.91
N ALA A 13 10.98 45.57 2.45
CA ALA A 13 10.29 45.33 1.18
C ALA A 13 8.85 45.86 1.18
N THR A 14 8.15 45.81 2.32
CA THR A 14 6.75 46.23 2.42
C THR A 14 6.62 47.75 2.64
N ALA A 15 7.48 48.32 3.48
CA ALA A 15 7.40 49.72 3.90
C ALA A 15 8.25 50.69 3.06
N SER A 16 9.25 50.20 2.31
CA SER A 16 10.04 51.05 1.42
C SER A 16 9.18 51.52 0.23
N GLY A 17 9.21 52.83 -0.02
CA GLY A 17 8.37 53.50 -1.01
C GLY A 17 8.07 54.96 -0.63
N ASP A 18 7.62 55.77 -1.59
CA ASP A 18 7.16 57.16 -1.38
C ASP A 18 8.13 58.06 -0.58
N GLY A 19 9.44 57.87 -0.81
CA GLY A 19 10.51 58.66 -0.19
C GLY A 19 11.17 58.02 1.04
N LEU A 20 10.68 56.86 1.48
CA LEU A 20 11.23 56.08 2.59
C LEU A 20 12.22 55.01 2.09
N GLY A 21 13.50 55.19 2.41
CA GLY A 21 14.57 54.25 2.04
C GLY A 21 14.67 53.06 3.00
N ALA A 22 15.24 51.93 2.54
CA ALA A 22 15.39 50.73 3.36
C ALA A 22 16.16 50.97 4.68
N ASP A 23 17.19 51.82 4.65
CA ASP A 23 17.96 52.19 5.84
C ASP A 23 17.11 52.98 6.87
N GLN A 24 16.18 53.79 6.39
CA GLN A 24 15.25 54.55 7.24
C GLN A 24 14.20 53.66 7.90
N VAL A 25 13.84 52.52 7.27
CA VAL A 25 12.92 51.55 7.86
C VAL A 25 13.49 50.96 9.15
N LEU A 26 14.79 50.68 9.20
CA LEU A 26 15.46 50.20 10.41
C LEU A 26 15.43 51.24 11.55
N GLU A 27 15.69 52.51 11.21
CA GLU A 27 15.63 53.62 12.18
C GLU A 27 14.21 53.77 12.75
N LEU A 28 13.18 53.71 11.89
CA LEU A 28 11.78 53.78 12.33
C LEU A 28 11.36 52.59 13.18
N LEU A 29 11.78 51.37 12.81
CA LEU A 29 11.52 50.18 13.63
C LEU A 29 12.15 50.33 15.01
N THR A 30 13.36 50.86 15.10
CA THR A 30 14.03 51.14 16.39
C THR A 30 13.21 52.11 17.24
N GLN A 31 12.70 53.19 16.65
CA GLN A 31 11.84 54.15 17.35
C GLN A 31 10.51 53.54 17.81
N LEU A 32 9.93 52.62 17.02
CA LEU A 32 8.69 51.92 17.39
C LEU A 32 8.93 50.93 18.54
N ILE A 33 10.11 50.32 18.59
CA ILE A 33 10.55 49.46 19.70
C ILE A 33 10.72 50.29 20.97
N ASP A 34 11.39 51.44 20.89
CA ASP A 34 11.56 52.35 22.04
C ASP A 34 10.20 52.82 22.61
N LYS A 35 9.19 52.94 21.76
CA LYS A 35 7.80 53.28 22.14
C LYS A 35 6.95 52.07 22.54
N SER A 36 7.53 50.86 22.59
CA SER A 36 6.83 49.61 22.88
C SER A 36 5.65 49.30 21.95
N LEU A 37 5.66 49.85 20.73
CA LEU A 37 4.67 49.57 19.68
C LEU A 37 5.03 48.32 18.87
N VAL A 38 6.33 48.01 18.82
CA VAL A 38 6.90 46.80 18.21
C VAL A 38 7.73 46.07 19.25
N MET A 39 7.53 44.76 19.38
CA MET A 39 8.34 43.92 20.25
C MET A 39 9.40 43.18 19.44
N VAL A 40 10.59 43.02 20.03
CA VAL A 40 11.62 42.14 19.48
C VAL A 40 11.53 40.79 20.18
N VAL A 41 11.38 39.74 19.39
CA VAL A 41 11.46 38.35 19.86
C VAL A 41 12.71 37.74 19.25
N ASP A 42 13.60 37.28 20.12
CA ASP A 42 14.81 36.60 19.72
C ASP A 42 14.47 35.14 19.42
N ASN A 43 14.69 34.69 18.18
CA ASN A 43 14.44 33.32 17.77
C ASN A 43 15.68 32.74 17.11
N GLN A 44 16.39 31.88 17.83
CA GLN A 44 17.46 30.98 17.37
C GLN A 44 18.16 31.47 16.09
N ASP A 45 18.85 32.61 16.19
CA ASP A 45 19.69 33.27 15.17
C ASP A 45 19.06 34.38 14.28
N ARG A 46 17.80 34.78 14.48
CA ARG A 46 17.21 35.92 13.75
C ARG A 46 16.35 36.85 14.63
N THR A 47 16.57 38.15 14.47
CA THR A 47 15.73 39.20 15.06
C THR A 47 14.35 39.19 14.42
N ARG A 48 13.32 38.93 15.23
CA ARG A 48 11.93 38.94 14.77
C ARG A 48 11.15 40.07 15.44
N TYR A 49 10.35 40.77 14.66
CA TYR A 49 9.51 41.86 15.12
C TYR A 49 8.05 41.41 15.22
N LEU A 50 7.37 41.77 16.31
CA LEU A 50 5.94 41.53 16.51
C LEU A 50 5.22 42.86 16.75
N LEU A 51 4.08 43.05 16.08
CA LEU A 51 3.12 44.09 16.46
C LEU A 51 2.08 43.49 17.40
N LEU A 52 1.72 44.24 18.45
CA LEU A 52 0.54 43.92 19.24
C LEU A 52 -0.72 44.07 18.37
N GLU A 53 -1.71 43.22 18.59
CA GLU A 53 -2.94 43.19 17.77
C GLU A 53 -3.65 44.55 17.71
N THR A 54 -3.77 45.24 18.84
CA THR A 54 -4.38 46.58 18.92
C THR A 54 -3.59 47.64 18.14
N VAL A 55 -2.25 47.53 18.10
CA VAL A 55 -1.40 48.42 17.31
C VAL A 55 -1.54 48.11 15.82
N ARG A 56 -1.68 46.82 15.48
CA ARG A 56 -1.91 46.36 14.10
C ARG A 56 -3.25 46.87 13.55
N GLU A 57 -4.31 46.80 14.35
CA GLU A 57 -5.64 47.33 13.99
C GLU A 57 -5.58 48.84 13.76
N TYR A 58 -5.01 49.60 14.72
CA TYR A 58 -4.84 51.04 14.57
C TYR A 58 -4.00 51.42 13.35
N ALA A 59 -2.88 50.73 13.12
CA ALA A 59 -2.02 50.98 11.96
C ALA A 59 -2.75 50.70 10.64
N PHE A 60 -3.63 49.69 10.61
CA PHE A 60 -4.46 49.38 9.45
C PHE A 60 -5.47 50.48 9.16
N GLU A 61 -6.20 50.97 10.17
CA GLU A 61 -7.13 52.10 10.01
C GLU A 61 -6.41 53.35 9.48
N ARG A 62 -5.19 53.64 9.96
CA ARG A 62 -4.38 54.76 9.46
C ARG A 62 -3.94 54.58 8.01
N LEU A 63 -3.59 53.35 7.60
CA LEU A 63 -3.26 53.02 6.21
C LEU A 63 -4.47 53.18 5.28
N GLU A 64 -5.67 52.80 5.73
CA GLU A 64 -6.91 53.02 4.99
C GLU A 64 -7.22 54.52 4.85
N GLU A 65 -7.11 55.30 5.93
CA GLU A 65 -7.32 56.76 5.88
C GLU A 65 -6.32 57.47 4.96
N ALA A 66 -5.09 56.95 4.85
CA ALA A 66 -4.07 57.47 3.94
C ALA A 66 -4.28 57.02 2.48
N GLY A 67 -5.14 56.04 2.21
CA GLY A 67 -5.32 55.45 0.88
C GLY A 67 -4.12 54.60 0.43
N GLU A 68 -3.25 54.18 1.35
CA GLU A 68 -2.02 53.43 1.07
C GLU A 68 -2.17 51.92 1.32
N CYS A 69 -3.34 51.49 1.82
CA CYS A 69 -3.60 50.11 2.19
C CYS A 69 -3.35 49.11 1.04
N ASP A 70 -3.92 49.36 -0.14
CA ASP A 70 -3.77 48.46 -1.30
C ASP A 70 -2.32 48.34 -1.76
N VAL A 71 -1.58 49.45 -1.77
CA VAL A 71 -0.17 49.47 -2.18
C VAL A 71 0.68 48.67 -1.18
N ALA A 72 0.47 48.87 0.12
CA ALA A 72 1.16 48.12 1.16
C ALA A 72 0.81 46.61 1.11
N GLN A 73 -0.45 46.28 0.81
CA GLN A 73 -0.89 44.91 0.62
C GLN A 73 -0.26 44.21 -0.59
N CYS A 74 -0.19 44.91 -1.73
CA CYS A 74 0.49 44.39 -2.91
C CYS A 74 1.99 44.16 -2.66
N ARG A 75 2.70 45.10 -2.03
CA ARG A 75 4.13 44.92 -1.69
C ARG A 75 4.36 43.72 -0.77
N HIS A 76 3.52 43.56 0.25
CA HIS A 76 3.57 42.40 1.14
C HIS A 76 3.32 41.09 0.39
N ARG A 77 2.27 41.02 -0.44
CA ARG A 77 1.97 39.86 -1.27
C ARG A 77 3.15 39.50 -2.17
N ASP A 78 3.72 40.48 -2.87
CA ASP A 78 4.82 40.27 -3.81
C ASP A 78 6.07 39.75 -3.09
N PHE A 79 6.37 40.29 -1.90
CA PHE A 79 7.47 39.82 -1.06
C PHE A 79 7.28 38.35 -0.63
N TYR A 80 6.10 37.98 -0.14
CA TYR A 80 5.84 36.61 0.30
C TYR A 80 5.66 35.64 -0.87
N ALA A 81 5.20 36.09 -2.04
CA ALA A 81 5.23 35.29 -3.26
C ALA A 81 6.67 34.97 -3.68
N ALA A 82 7.54 35.97 -3.70
CA ALA A 82 8.97 35.77 -3.98
C ALA A 82 9.64 34.86 -2.93
N THR A 83 9.27 35.01 -1.66
CA THR A 83 9.78 34.16 -0.57
C THR A 83 9.35 32.71 -0.74
N ALA A 84 8.08 32.45 -1.10
CA ALA A 84 7.60 31.11 -1.39
C ALA A 84 8.36 30.48 -2.56
N SER A 85 8.52 31.20 -3.67
CA SER A 85 9.29 30.71 -4.83
C SER A 85 10.77 30.46 -4.51
N ALA A 86 11.37 31.27 -3.62
CA ALA A 86 12.73 31.03 -3.16
C ALA A 86 12.86 29.73 -2.34
N ILE A 87 11.84 29.39 -1.55
CA ILE A 87 11.79 28.12 -0.79
C ILE A 87 11.69 26.92 -1.75
N ASP A 88 10.85 27.01 -2.78
CA ASP A 88 10.67 25.96 -3.80
C ASP A 88 11.98 25.63 -4.55
N ALA A 89 12.89 26.61 -4.66
CA ALA A 89 14.21 26.42 -5.28
C ALA A 89 15.26 25.78 -4.35
N LEU A 90 14.97 25.59 -3.05
CA LEU A 90 15.93 25.03 -2.08
C LEU A 90 16.06 23.51 -2.20
N THR A 91 17.25 22.99 -1.92
CA THR A 91 17.54 21.56 -1.91
C THR A 91 18.50 21.20 -0.78
N GLY A 92 18.46 19.98 -0.26
CA GLY A 92 19.40 19.57 0.80
C GLY A 92 19.06 20.16 2.17
N THR A 93 20.10 20.39 2.97
CA THR A 93 19.97 20.99 4.31
C THR A 93 19.38 22.40 4.27
N SER A 94 19.52 23.14 3.17
CA SER A 94 18.91 24.45 3.03
C SER A 94 17.38 24.37 2.91
N LEU A 95 16.84 23.31 2.31
CA LEU A 95 15.39 23.07 2.26
C LEU A 95 14.83 22.91 3.66
N GLN A 96 15.49 22.14 4.54
CA GLN A 96 15.02 21.96 5.92
C GLN A 96 14.95 23.28 6.70
N CYS A 97 16.01 24.10 6.62
CA CYS A 97 16.01 25.43 7.24
C CYS A 97 14.95 26.34 6.60
N GLY A 98 14.78 26.27 5.28
CA GLY A 98 13.76 27.01 4.54
C GLY A 98 12.34 26.65 4.97
N LEU A 99 12.05 25.36 5.18
CA LEU A 99 10.76 24.87 5.67
C LEU A 99 10.48 25.34 7.11
N GLN A 100 11.48 25.29 7.99
CA GLN A 100 11.34 25.83 9.35
C GLN A 100 11.03 27.33 9.32
N GLN A 101 11.69 28.08 8.45
CA GLN A 101 11.38 29.49 8.24
C GLN A 101 9.97 29.68 7.69
N ALA A 102 9.55 28.85 6.73
CA ALA A 102 8.24 28.93 6.12
C ALA A 102 7.10 28.69 7.13
N ILE A 103 7.32 27.81 8.12
CA ILE A 103 6.38 27.59 9.23
C ILE A 103 6.20 28.87 10.05
N LEU A 104 7.28 29.61 10.31
CA LEU A 104 7.21 30.87 11.05
C LEU A 104 6.49 31.97 10.26
N GLU A 105 6.61 31.96 8.93
CA GLU A 105 5.96 32.91 8.02
C GLU A 105 4.55 32.49 7.57
N LEU A 106 4.00 31.38 8.07
CA LEU A 106 2.76 30.80 7.55
C LEU A 106 1.57 31.78 7.56
N ASP A 107 1.41 32.55 8.62
CA ASP A 107 0.33 33.55 8.71
C ASP A 107 0.51 34.70 7.71
N ASN A 108 1.76 35.02 7.36
CA ASN A 108 2.04 36.01 6.32
C ASN A 108 1.81 35.43 4.92
N PHE A 109 2.12 34.15 4.68
CA PHE A 109 1.72 33.48 3.44
C PHE A 109 0.19 33.39 3.29
N ARG A 110 -0.54 33.08 4.37
CA ARG A 110 -2.02 33.10 4.39
C ARG A 110 -2.57 34.46 4.01
N ALA A 111 -2.01 35.53 4.59
CA ALA A 111 -2.39 36.91 4.27
C ALA A 111 -2.08 37.26 2.81
N ALA A 112 -0.91 36.89 2.29
CA ALA A 112 -0.55 37.09 0.90
C ALA A 112 -1.50 36.35 -0.06
N PHE A 113 -1.81 35.08 0.22
CA PHE A 113 -2.77 34.29 -0.56
C PHE A 113 -4.18 34.92 -0.54
N ALA A 114 -4.68 35.31 0.64
CA ALA A 114 -5.98 35.95 0.77
C ALA A 114 -6.05 37.29 0.02
N TRP A 115 -4.98 38.09 0.05
CA TRP A 115 -4.90 39.34 -0.71
C TRP A 115 -4.87 39.10 -2.23
N SER A 116 -4.07 38.15 -2.72
CA SER A 116 -4.08 37.76 -4.14
C SER A 116 -5.50 37.44 -4.62
N ARG A 117 -6.24 36.67 -3.82
CA ARG A 117 -7.64 36.32 -4.09
C ARG A 117 -8.57 37.52 -4.06
N HIS A 118 -8.40 38.42 -3.10
CA HIS A 118 -9.19 39.65 -3.01
C HIS A 118 -9.02 40.52 -4.26
N CYS A 119 -7.80 40.58 -4.81
CA CYS A 119 -7.50 41.30 -6.05
C CYS A 119 -7.83 40.54 -7.34
N ALA A 120 -8.42 39.33 -7.25
CA ALA A 120 -8.62 38.42 -8.39
C ALA A 120 -7.32 38.05 -9.15
N ASP A 121 -6.18 38.09 -8.46
CA ASP A 121 -4.87 37.64 -8.96
C ASP A 121 -4.67 36.16 -8.63
N ASP A 122 -5.45 35.32 -9.31
CA ASP A 122 -5.49 33.88 -9.07
C ASP A 122 -4.20 33.17 -9.49
N ASP A 123 -3.45 33.71 -10.46
CA ASP A 123 -2.14 33.22 -10.86
C ASP A 123 -1.13 33.32 -9.71
N THR A 124 -1.08 34.47 -9.03
CA THR A 124 -0.20 34.65 -7.86
C THR A 124 -0.63 33.78 -6.70
N ALA A 125 -1.94 33.68 -6.44
CA ALA A 125 -2.47 32.81 -5.39
C ALA A 125 -2.05 31.33 -5.58
N LEU A 126 -2.19 30.80 -6.79
CA LEU A 126 -1.81 29.42 -7.13
C LEU A 126 -0.30 29.20 -7.15
N THR A 127 0.47 30.22 -7.53
CA THR A 127 1.94 30.18 -7.47
C THR A 127 2.41 30.04 -6.03
N ILE A 128 1.87 30.86 -5.10
CA ILE A 128 2.18 30.73 -3.67
C ILE A 128 1.80 29.34 -3.17
N ALA A 129 0.59 28.87 -3.47
CA ALA A 129 0.12 27.55 -3.03
C ALA A 129 1.02 26.40 -3.54
N SER A 130 1.46 26.46 -4.80
CA SER A 130 2.34 25.46 -5.41
C SER A 130 3.75 25.49 -4.84
N SER A 131 4.35 26.68 -4.68
CA SER A 131 5.70 26.82 -4.13
C SER A 131 5.79 26.39 -2.67
N LEU A 132 4.68 26.34 -1.95
CA LEU A 132 4.60 25.81 -0.59
C LEU A 132 4.28 24.30 -0.54
N LEU A 133 4.25 23.58 -1.66
CA LEU A 133 4.00 22.13 -1.67
C LEU A 133 4.92 21.33 -0.73
N PRO A 134 6.25 21.58 -0.69
CA PRO A 134 7.12 20.90 0.27
C PRO A 134 6.71 21.13 1.73
N LEU A 135 6.18 22.32 2.06
CA LEU A 135 5.67 22.65 3.39
C LEU A 135 4.38 21.88 3.70
N TRP A 136 3.44 21.81 2.75
CA TRP A 136 2.19 21.09 2.91
C TRP A 136 2.40 19.62 3.24
N LEU A 137 3.37 18.99 2.57
CA LEU A 137 3.75 17.60 2.79
C LEU A 137 4.53 17.43 4.11
N ALA A 138 5.64 18.13 4.28
CA ALA A 138 6.57 17.88 5.39
C ALA A 138 6.02 18.25 6.77
N SER A 139 5.04 19.15 6.84
CA SER A 139 4.44 19.62 8.11
C SER A 139 3.04 19.06 8.38
N GLY A 140 2.59 18.04 7.64
CA GLY A 140 1.27 17.43 7.82
C GLY A 140 0.09 18.35 7.47
N ARG A 141 0.31 19.39 6.66
CA ARG A 141 -0.68 20.43 6.31
C ARG A 141 -1.39 20.17 4.98
N ILE A 142 -1.58 18.90 4.63
CA ILE A 142 -2.14 18.47 3.34
C ILE A 142 -3.53 19.09 3.10
N LEU A 143 -4.41 19.03 4.12
CA LEU A 143 -5.76 19.58 4.01
C LEU A 143 -5.79 21.11 3.85
N GLU A 144 -4.84 21.81 4.48
CA GLU A 144 -4.70 23.26 4.32
C GLU A 144 -4.27 23.61 2.90
N GLY A 145 -3.24 22.94 2.36
CA GLY A 145 -2.81 23.12 0.98
C GLY A 145 -3.92 22.82 -0.02
N LEU A 146 -4.71 21.75 0.20
CA LEU A 146 -5.87 21.43 -0.62
C LEU A 146 -6.92 22.54 -0.60
N ALA A 147 -7.25 23.07 0.58
CA ALA A 147 -8.21 24.16 0.69
C ALA A 147 -7.78 25.41 -0.10
N TRP A 148 -6.47 25.68 -0.18
CA TRP A 148 -5.95 26.79 -0.99
C TRP A 148 -6.14 26.54 -2.49
N PHE A 149 -5.81 25.34 -2.98
CA PHE A 149 -6.04 25.00 -4.38
C PHE A 149 -7.54 25.00 -4.74
N ASP A 150 -8.38 24.41 -3.88
CA ASP A 150 -9.83 24.35 -4.07
C ASP A 150 -10.45 25.74 -4.11
N ALA A 151 -10.03 26.65 -3.20
CA ALA A 151 -10.52 28.01 -3.15
C ALA A 151 -10.36 28.76 -4.49
N VAL A 152 -9.37 28.40 -5.31
CA VAL A 152 -9.14 28.99 -6.64
C VAL A 152 -9.80 28.17 -7.75
N LEU A 153 -9.47 26.88 -7.83
CA LEU A 153 -9.77 26.02 -8.99
C LEU A 153 -11.25 25.65 -9.13
N THR A 154 -12.05 25.81 -8.07
CA THR A 154 -13.50 25.52 -8.10
C THR A 154 -14.37 26.67 -8.61
N ASN A 155 -13.79 27.84 -8.91
CA ASN A 155 -14.54 28.98 -9.44
C ASN A 155 -14.61 28.96 -10.98
N ASP A 156 -15.72 29.47 -11.53
CA ASP A 156 -15.94 29.62 -12.98
C ASP A 156 -14.91 30.51 -13.69
N HIS A 157 -14.12 31.32 -12.95
CA HIS A 157 -13.05 32.17 -13.50
C HIS A 157 -11.73 31.44 -13.80
N SER A 158 -11.67 30.11 -13.63
CA SER A 158 -10.47 29.29 -13.92
C SER A 158 -9.99 29.31 -15.39
N THR A 159 -10.72 29.97 -16.29
CA THR A 159 -10.36 30.14 -17.70
C THR A 159 -9.33 31.24 -17.97
N ASP A 160 -9.15 32.20 -17.06
CA ASP A 160 -8.24 33.34 -17.26
C ASP A 160 -6.82 33.09 -16.73
N LEU A 161 -6.59 31.92 -16.12
CA LEU A 161 -5.29 31.50 -15.58
C LEU A 161 -4.25 31.27 -16.68
N ALA A 162 -2.99 31.63 -16.41
CA ALA A 162 -1.90 31.25 -17.29
C ALA A 162 -1.82 29.71 -17.41
N PRO A 163 -1.69 29.14 -18.63
CA PRO A 163 -1.73 27.69 -18.83
C PRO A 163 -0.72 26.90 -17.99
N ALA A 164 0.49 27.43 -17.80
CA ALA A 164 1.52 26.82 -16.97
C ALA A 164 1.12 26.77 -15.49
N THR A 165 0.61 27.88 -14.95
CA THR A 165 0.13 27.97 -13.56
C THR A 165 -1.03 27.01 -13.32
N ARG A 166 -1.98 26.96 -14.26
CA ARG A 166 -3.13 26.04 -14.17
C ARG A 166 -2.69 24.57 -14.18
N ALA A 167 -1.82 24.18 -15.12
CA ALA A 167 -1.32 22.81 -15.20
C ALA A 167 -0.53 22.42 -13.94
N ALA A 168 0.31 23.32 -13.44
CA ALA A 168 1.04 23.17 -12.20
C ALA A 168 0.07 22.96 -11.02
N ALA A 169 -0.86 23.89 -10.80
CA ALA A 169 -1.79 23.86 -9.68
C ALA A 169 -2.66 22.58 -9.68
N LEU A 170 -3.17 22.18 -10.84
CA LEU A 170 -3.94 20.93 -10.98
C LEU A 170 -3.11 19.70 -10.58
N ALA A 171 -1.84 19.65 -10.99
CA ALA A 171 -0.94 18.57 -10.65
C ALA A 171 -0.62 18.50 -9.14
N ASP A 172 -0.30 19.63 -8.51
CA ASP A 172 0.02 19.65 -7.07
C ASP A 172 -1.21 19.37 -6.21
N ARG A 173 -2.36 19.92 -6.58
CA ARG A 173 -3.63 19.60 -5.91
C ARG A 173 -3.91 18.10 -5.96
N ALA A 174 -3.82 17.49 -7.13
CA ALA A 174 -4.08 16.05 -7.27
C ALA A 174 -3.03 15.18 -6.56
N LEU A 175 -1.77 15.62 -6.49
CA LEU A 175 -0.77 14.96 -5.64
C LEU A 175 -1.20 14.97 -4.16
N LEU A 176 -1.71 16.10 -3.65
CA LEU A 176 -2.20 16.20 -2.28
C LEU A 176 -3.49 15.38 -2.05
N VAL A 177 -4.44 15.40 -2.99
CA VAL A 177 -5.69 14.62 -2.89
C VAL A 177 -5.36 13.14 -2.83
N GLY A 178 -4.38 12.64 -3.58
CA GLY A 178 -3.92 11.26 -3.56
C GLY A 178 -3.54 10.72 -2.18
N TRP A 179 -3.24 11.61 -1.21
CA TRP A 179 -2.93 11.24 0.17
C TRP A 179 -4.13 11.15 1.10
N VAL A 180 -5.25 11.79 0.81
CA VAL A 180 -6.37 11.94 1.77
C VAL A 180 -7.73 11.53 1.21
N ALA A 181 -7.85 11.41 -0.10
CA ALA A 181 -9.09 11.06 -0.78
C ALA A 181 -8.83 10.30 -2.08
N SER A 182 -9.91 9.86 -2.71
CA SER A 182 -9.86 9.07 -3.94
C SER A 182 -10.45 9.78 -5.16
N ALA A 183 -11.26 10.82 -4.94
CA ALA A 183 -11.95 11.50 -6.02
C ALA A 183 -10.98 12.36 -6.84
N HIS A 184 -10.53 11.79 -7.97
CA HIS A 184 -9.86 12.52 -9.03
C HIS A 184 -10.61 12.29 -10.33
N GLU A 185 -11.09 13.36 -10.94
CA GLU A 185 -11.42 13.34 -12.35
C GLU A 185 -10.10 13.16 -13.13
N PRO A 186 -10.04 12.27 -14.14
CA PRO A 186 -8.83 12.07 -14.93
C PRO A 186 -8.54 13.23 -15.89
N GLU A 187 -9.59 13.95 -16.31
CA GLU A 187 -9.54 14.99 -17.34
C GLU A 187 -8.59 16.16 -17.00
N PRO A 188 -8.54 16.69 -15.76
CA PRO A 188 -7.60 17.77 -15.42
C PRO A 188 -6.12 17.35 -15.52
N ALA A 189 -5.79 16.09 -15.21
CA ALA A 189 -4.41 15.61 -15.32
C ALA A 189 -4.00 15.35 -16.77
N GLU A 190 -4.91 14.85 -17.61
CA GLU A 190 -4.66 14.69 -19.04
C GLU A 190 -4.47 16.04 -19.73
N LEU A 191 -5.29 17.03 -19.36
CA LEU A 191 -5.12 18.41 -19.83
C LEU A 191 -3.77 18.99 -19.41
N ALA A 192 -3.36 18.79 -18.16
CA ALA A 192 -2.05 19.25 -17.67
C ALA A 192 -0.89 18.60 -18.44
N VAL A 193 -0.96 17.30 -18.74
CA VAL A 193 0.06 16.61 -19.56
C VAL A 193 0.08 17.17 -20.98
N ALA A 194 -1.07 17.35 -21.61
CA ALA A 194 -1.17 17.90 -22.96
C ALA A 194 -0.60 19.33 -23.06
N GLN A 195 -0.95 20.20 -22.10
CA GLN A 195 -0.45 21.57 -22.03
C GLN A 195 1.05 21.64 -21.74
N SER A 196 1.57 20.75 -20.90
CA SER A 196 3.01 20.71 -20.60
C SER A 196 3.83 20.30 -21.83
N ARG A 197 3.31 19.36 -22.64
CA ARG A 197 3.95 18.93 -23.89
C ARG A 197 4.00 20.03 -24.95
N THR A 198 2.97 20.88 -25.04
CA THR A 198 2.99 21.99 -26.01
C THR A 198 3.94 23.12 -25.63
N GLN A 199 4.29 23.24 -24.34
CA GLN A 199 5.16 24.28 -23.80
C GLN A 199 6.65 23.88 -23.75
N ASP A 200 7.00 22.64 -24.08
CA ASP A 200 8.36 22.08 -24.02
C ASP A 200 9.05 22.30 -22.64
N ASN A 201 8.26 22.20 -21.56
CA ASN A 201 8.73 22.36 -20.19
C ASN A 201 8.87 20.98 -19.50
N PRO A 202 10.09 20.41 -19.42
CA PRO A 202 10.30 19.06 -18.88
C PRO A 202 9.96 18.94 -17.38
N ALA A 203 10.18 19.99 -16.58
CA ALA A 203 9.87 19.97 -15.15
C ALA A 203 8.35 19.95 -14.91
N LEU A 204 7.62 20.79 -15.65
CA LEU A 204 6.14 20.81 -15.59
C LEU A 204 5.55 19.50 -16.13
N LEU A 205 6.12 18.95 -17.20
CA LEU A 205 5.69 17.67 -17.75
C LEU A 205 5.91 16.52 -16.76
N ALA A 206 7.06 16.45 -16.08
CA ALA A 206 7.32 15.44 -15.05
C ALA A 206 6.28 15.51 -13.92
N ARG A 207 5.92 16.72 -13.49
CA ARG A 207 4.90 16.98 -12.47
C ARG A 207 3.49 16.54 -12.93
N ALA A 208 3.10 16.88 -14.15
CA ALA A 208 1.82 16.46 -14.72
C ALA A 208 1.73 14.93 -14.92
N LEU A 209 2.79 14.30 -15.41
CA LEU A 209 2.86 12.84 -15.60
C LEU A 209 2.82 12.09 -14.26
N THR A 210 3.51 12.58 -13.22
CA THR A 210 3.43 12.01 -11.86
C THR A 210 1.98 11.93 -11.41
N THR A 211 1.25 13.03 -11.60
CA THR A 211 -0.17 13.12 -11.24
C THR A 211 -1.04 12.18 -12.06
N ARG A 212 -0.85 12.12 -13.38
CA ARG A 212 -1.59 11.18 -14.24
C ARG A 212 -1.32 9.73 -13.83
N GLY A 213 -0.10 9.41 -13.41
CA GLY A 213 0.27 8.10 -12.86
C GLY A 213 -0.48 7.76 -11.58
N ILE A 214 -0.58 8.70 -10.63
CA ILE A 214 -1.35 8.54 -9.38
C ILE A 214 -2.83 8.28 -9.69
N ILE A 215 -3.44 9.12 -10.53
CA ILE A 215 -4.86 9.02 -10.88
C ILE A 215 -5.15 7.72 -11.63
N ALA A 216 -4.30 7.36 -12.61
CA ALA A 216 -4.39 6.09 -13.32
C ALA A 216 -4.49 4.93 -12.34
N ALA A 217 -3.52 4.86 -11.42
CA ALA A 217 -3.43 3.76 -10.49
C ALA A 217 -4.62 3.73 -9.51
N LEU A 218 -5.05 4.88 -8.97
CA LEU A 218 -6.22 4.96 -8.10
C LEU A 218 -7.52 4.45 -8.78
N HIS A 219 -7.65 4.63 -10.09
CA HIS A 219 -8.75 4.08 -10.91
C HIS A 219 -8.52 2.64 -11.39
N GLY A 220 -7.39 2.02 -11.05
CA GLY A 220 -7.02 0.67 -11.47
C GLY A 220 -6.51 0.59 -12.92
N GLU A 221 -6.11 1.71 -13.52
CA GLU A 221 -5.44 1.78 -14.81
C GLU A 221 -3.92 1.63 -14.67
N PRO A 222 -3.19 1.18 -15.70
CA PRO A 222 -1.73 1.13 -15.68
C PRO A 222 -1.08 2.52 -15.54
N GLY A 223 -0.56 2.83 -14.34
CA GLY A 223 0.12 4.10 -14.05
C GLY A 223 1.63 4.12 -14.28
N GLU A 224 2.28 2.96 -14.32
CA GLU A 224 3.75 2.81 -14.33
C GLU A 224 4.43 3.55 -15.49
N GLN A 225 3.82 3.57 -16.68
CA GLN A 225 4.36 4.28 -17.84
C GLN A 225 4.54 5.78 -17.59
N TYR A 226 3.59 6.41 -16.88
CA TYR A 226 3.65 7.83 -16.58
C TYR A 226 4.72 8.13 -15.54
N PHE A 227 4.86 7.27 -14.52
CA PHE A 227 5.93 7.41 -13.54
C PHE A 227 7.32 7.17 -14.15
N ALA A 228 7.45 6.26 -15.11
CA ALA A 228 8.71 6.01 -15.79
C ALA A 228 9.15 7.23 -16.62
N GLU A 229 8.28 7.77 -17.47
CA GLU A 229 8.54 8.99 -18.26
C GLU A 229 8.84 10.19 -17.33
N ALA A 230 8.05 10.37 -16.26
CA ALA A 230 8.29 11.43 -15.28
C ALA A 230 9.66 11.32 -14.60
N ALA A 231 10.10 10.10 -14.24
CA ALA A 231 11.39 9.88 -13.60
C ALA A 231 12.56 10.15 -14.55
N GLU A 232 12.44 9.81 -15.83
CA GLU A 232 13.43 10.13 -16.86
C GLU A 232 13.57 11.64 -17.05
N LEU A 233 12.44 12.36 -17.12
CA LEU A 233 12.42 13.81 -17.22
C LEU A 233 13.02 14.48 -15.97
N ALA A 234 12.64 14.03 -14.77
CA ALA A 234 13.22 14.57 -13.54
C ALA A 234 14.75 14.38 -13.48
N ARG A 235 15.25 13.24 -13.97
CA ARG A 235 16.70 12.99 -14.09
C ARG A 235 17.36 13.92 -15.12
N SER A 236 16.72 14.19 -16.25
CA SER A 236 17.32 15.01 -17.31
C SER A 236 17.52 16.47 -16.91
N VAL A 237 16.71 16.97 -15.97
CA VAL A 237 16.82 18.34 -15.42
C VAL A 237 17.46 18.40 -14.02
N ASP A 238 18.00 17.28 -13.50
CA ASP A 238 18.52 17.13 -12.13
C ASP A 238 17.55 17.58 -11.02
N ASP A 239 16.23 17.40 -11.24
CA ASP A 239 15.20 17.65 -10.22
C ASP A 239 15.09 16.44 -9.28
N ARG A 240 15.97 16.44 -8.28
CA ARG A 240 16.07 15.36 -7.29
C ARG A 240 14.87 15.28 -6.37
N TRP A 241 14.24 16.42 -6.06
CA TRP A 241 13.07 16.46 -5.18
C TRP A 241 11.84 15.85 -5.86
N ARG A 242 11.63 16.14 -7.14
CA ARG A 242 10.58 15.48 -7.92
C ARG A 242 10.89 14.00 -8.13
N LEU A 243 12.15 13.65 -8.42
CA LEU A 243 12.54 12.26 -8.64
C LEU A 243 12.28 11.38 -7.41
N CYS A 244 12.65 11.82 -6.20
CA CYS A 244 12.38 11.01 -5.00
C CYS A 244 10.88 10.85 -4.74
N GLN A 245 10.07 11.88 -4.96
CA GLN A 245 8.61 11.77 -4.84
C GLN A 245 8.00 10.79 -5.84
N ILE A 246 8.45 10.81 -7.10
CA ILE A 246 8.02 9.84 -8.11
C ILE A 246 8.34 8.42 -7.66
N LEU A 247 9.54 8.18 -7.14
CA LEU A 247 9.95 6.88 -6.60
C LEU A 247 9.13 6.49 -5.37
N GLY A 248 8.83 7.43 -4.48
CA GLY A 248 7.94 7.22 -3.34
C GLY A 248 6.54 6.80 -3.79
N TRP A 249 5.96 7.49 -4.79
CA TRP A 249 4.66 7.15 -5.35
C TRP A 249 4.66 5.79 -6.04
N ARG A 250 5.71 5.43 -6.77
CA ARG A 250 5.89 4.07 -7.33
C ARG A 250 5.93 3.01 -6.23
N ALA A 251 6.61 3.28 -5.11
CA ALA A 251 6.61 2.38 -3.96
C ALA A 251 5.21 2.28 -3.33
N ASN A 252 4.47 3.39 -3.22
CA ASN A 252 3.09 3.40 -2.71
C ASN A 252 2.14 2.59 -3.61
N MET A 253 2.25 2.75 -4.94
CA MET A 253 1.41 1.98 -5.88
C MET A 253 1.75 0.49 -5.85
N ALA A 254 3.03 0.15 -5.81
CA ALA A 254 3.46 -1.23 -5.65
C ALA A 254 2.95 -1.85 -4.33
N PHE A 255 2.92 -1.07 -3.24
CA PHE A 255 2.32 -1.48 -1.97
C PHE A 255 0.81 -1.79 -2.11
N LEU A 256 0.04 -0.89 -2.73
CA LEU A 256 -1.40 -1.08 -2.95
C LEU A 256 -1.70 -2.29 -3.85
N GLU A 257 -0.85 -2.55 -4.85
CA GLU A 257 -0.93 -3.72 -5.73
C GLU A 257 -0.45 -5.02 -5.04
N GLY A 258 0.22 -4.90 -3.89
CA GLY A 258 0.74 -6.02 -3.12
C GLY A 258 2.08 -6.57 -3.64
N ASP A 259 2.91 -5.77 -4.31
CA ASP A 259 4.20 -6.20 -4.88
C ASP A 259 5.39 -5.72 -4.03
N PRO A 260 5.86 -6.53 -3.06
CA PRO A 260 7.01 -6.17 -2.22
C PRO A 260 8.33 -6.08 -2.99
N VAL A 261 8.47 -6.71 -4.16
CA VAL A 261 9.67 -6.64 -4.98
C VAL A 261 9.77 -5.27 -5.63
N ARG A 262 8.68 -4.78 -6.23
CA ARG A 262 8.62 -3.41 -6.79
C ARG A 262 8.71 -2.34 -5.73
N VAL A 263 8.14 -2.57 -4.53
CA VAL A 263 8.33 -1.68 -3.38
C VAL A 263 9.81 -1.51 -3.07
N ARG A 264 10.56 -2.62 -2.88
CA ARG A 264 12.00 -2.56 -2.57
C ARG A 264 12.79 -1.85 -3.67
N ALA A 265 12.49 -2.14 -4.93
CA ALA A 265 13.15 -1.51 -6.07
C ALA A 265 12.98 0.02 -6.05
N ALA A 266 11.75 0.52 -5.97
CA ALA A 266 11.47 1.95 -6.00
C ALA A 266 11.93 2.68 -4.71
N ALA A 267 11.67 2.09 -3.54
CA ALA A 267 11.98 2.72 -2.25
C ALA A 267 13.49 2.80 -1.97
N SER A 268 14.30 1.86 -2.46
CA SER A 268 15.76 1.85 -2.23
C SER A 268 16.47 3.04 -2.88
N GLU A 269 16.12 3.40 -4.12
CA GLU A 269 16.62 4.60 -4.77
C GLU A 269 15.98 5.86 -4.15
N GLY A 270 14.66 5.81 -3.88
CA GLY A 270 13.91 6.93 -3.34
C GLY A 270 14.43 7.44 -1.99
N VAL A 271 14.74 6.53 -1.05
CA VAL A 271 15.28 6.90 0.26
C VAL A 271 16.67 7.50 0.17
N GLN A 272 17.54 6.97 -0.69
CA GLN A 272 18.91 7.48 -0.86
C GLN A 272 18.90 8.93 -1.38
N ILE A 273 18.02 9.22 -2.34
CA ILE A 273 17.88 10.57 -2.88
C ILE A 273 17.25 11.49 -1.83
N ALA A 274 16.14 11.06 -1.20
CA ALA A 274 15.43 11.84 -0.20
C ALA A 274 16.34 12.23 0.99
N ASP A 275 17.09 11.28 1.54
CA ASP A 275 18.03 11.53 2.65
C ASP A 275 19.14 12.50 2.23
N LYS A 276 19.67 12.35 1.00
CA LYS A 276 20.72 13.24 0.48
C LYS A 276 20.24 14.69 0.30
N ILE A 277 18.98 14.89 -0.04
CA ILE A 277 18.38 16.22 -0.21
C ILE A 277 17.60 16.71 1.01
N GLY A 278 17.62 15.97 2.12
CA GLY A 278 16.91 16.36 3.35
C GLY A 278 15.38 16.29 3.26
N ASP A 279 14.81 15.59 2.27
CA ASP A 279 13.36 15.38 2.17
C ASP A 279 12.92 14.28 3.14
N ARG A 280 12.55 14.71 4.36
CA ARG A 280 12.13 13.79 5.43
C ARG A 280 10.79 13.13 5.14
N PHE A 281 9.87 13.79 4.42
CA PHE A 281 8.55 13.26 4.12
C PHE A 281 8.66 12.04 3.20
N THR A 282 9.32 12.20 2.05
CA THR A 282 9.51 11.09 1.10
C THR A 282 10.47 10.03 1.63
N SER A 283 11.44 10.40 2.47
CA SER A 283 12.26 9.41 3.20
C SER A 283 11.40 8.50 4.08
N ARG A 284 10.48 9.06 4.89
CA ARG A 284 9.54 8.27 5.70
C ARG A 284 8.63 7.40 4.85
N GLN A 285 8.09 7.93 3.75
CA GLN A 285 7.30 7.17 2.79
C GLN A 285 8.02 5.91 2.31
N CYS A 286 9.23 6.07 1.76
CA CYS A 286 10.03 4.96 1.24
C CYS A 286 10.41 3.95 2.33
N ARG A 287 10.78 4.42 3.52
CA ARG A 287 11.11 3.56 4.67
C ARG A 287 9.90 2.79 5.20
N THR A 288 8.72 3.41 5.20
CA THR A 288 7.45 2.76 5.60
C THR A 288 7.14 1.59 4.68
N TRP A 289 7.16 1.80 3.36
CA TRP A 289 6.87 0.72 2.42
C TRP A 289 7.95 -0.34 2.38
N SER A 290 9.22 0.03 2.54
CA SER A 290 10.32 -0.94 2.72
C SER A 290 10.09 -1.82 3.96
N SER A 291 9.63 -1.23 5.07
CA SER A 291 9.28 -1.95 6.30
C SER A 291 8.08 -2.87 6.10
N TRP A 292 7.10 -2.49 5.28
CA TRP A 292 6.01 -3.38 4.89
C TRP A 292 6.51 -4.57 4.07
N ALA A 293 7.42 -4.36 3.11
CA ALA A 293 8.03 -5.45 2.34
C ALA A 293 8.85 -6.40 3.24
N GLN A 294 9.49 -5.87 4.30
CA GLN A 294 10.17 -6.67 5.33
C GLN A 294 9.18 -7.50 6.17
N LEU A 295 8.04 -6.92 6.56
CA LEU A 295 6.95 -7.65 7.22
C LEU A 295 6.48 -8.81 6.34
N VAL A 296 6.20 -8.56 5.05
CA VAL A 296 5.76 -9.57 4.08
C VAL A 296 6.79 -10.71 3.92
N ALA A 297 8.08 -10.38 3.97
CA ALA A 297 9.17 -11.36 3.94
C ALA A 297 9.23 -12.25 5.21
N GLY A 298 8.51 -11.89 6.27
CA GLY A 298 8.38 -12.67 7.50
C GLY A 298 9.14 -12.10 8.70
N ASP A 299 9.78 -10.92 8.57
CA ASP A 299 10.44 -10.26 9.69
C ASP A 299 9.51 -9.24 10.36
N ALA A 300 8.53 -9.76 11.10
CA ALA A 300 7.53 -8.95 11.80
C ALA A 300 8.12 -8.13 12.95
N VAL A 301 9.21 -8.61 13.58
CA VAL A 301 9.87 -7.91 14.71
C VAL A 301 10.67 -6.72 14.20
N GLY A 302 11.50 -6.92 13.17
CA GLY A 302 12.26 -5.85 12.54
C GLY A 302 11.35 -4.80 11.91
N ALA A 303 10.29 -5.22 11.22
CA ALA A 303 9.30 -4.30 10.66
C ALA A 303 8.63 -3.44 11.75
N ALA A 304 8.19 -4.04 12.86
CA ALA A 304 7.58 -3.30 13.98
C ALA A 304 8.53 -2.25 14.59
N ALA A 305 9.82 -2.57 14.68
CA ALA A 305 10.82 -1.64 15.17
C ALA A 305 11.01 -0.46 14.20
N HIS A 306 11.13 -0.72 12.91
CA HIS A 306 11.28 0.33 11.89
C HIS A 306 10.04 1.22 11.79
N PHE A 307 8.83 0.66 11.78
CA PHE A 307 7.60 1.46 11.82
C PHE A 307 7.53 2.34 13.07
N GLY A 308 7.97 1.83 14.24
CA GLY A 308 8.00 2.61 15.48
C GLY A 308 8.94 3.83 15.37
N ALA A 309 10.16 3.62 14.87
CA ALA A 309 11.10 4.71 14.66
C ALA A 309 10.57 5.78 13.70
N ILE A 310 9.94 5.36 12.60
CA ILE A 310 9.33 6.28 11.63
C ILE A 310 8.18 7.07 12.28
N ALA A 311 7.31 6.41 13.04
CA ALA A 311 6.20 7.06 13.73
C ALA A 311 6.69 8.10 14.77
N ASP A 312 7.74 7.79 15.52
CA ASP A 312 8.34 8.71 16.49
C ASP A 312 8.99 9.92 15.83
N GLU A 313 9.72 9.69 14.73
CA GLU A 313 10.27 10.76 13.88
C GLU A 313 9.17 11.64 13.28
N ALA A 314 8.07 11.06 12.84
CA ALA A 314 6.93 11.76 12.23
C ALA A 314 6.21 12.62 13.26
N ARG A 315 5.94 12.07 14.45
CA ARG A 315 5.33 12.78 15.59
C ARG A 315 6.15 13.98 16.03
N THR A 316 7.48 13.84 16.08
CA THR A 316 8.42 14.93 16.41
C THR A 316 8.30 16.09 15.43
N ASP A 317 8.11 15.79 14.15
CA ASP A 317 7.99 16.77 13.07
C ASP A 317 6.55 17.23 12.81
N ARG A 318 5.56 16.71 13.55
CA ARG A 318 4.12 16.94 13.33
C ARG A 318 3.63 16.47 11.95
N ASP A 319 4.24 15.43 11.43
CA ASP A 319 3.85 14.73 10.20
C ASP A 319 2.79 13.66 10.54
N VAL A 320 1.53 14.10 10.65
CA VAL A 320 0.42 13.24 11.08
C VAL A 320 0.19 12.08 10.11
N LEU A 321 0.46 12.27 8.80
CA LEU A 321 0.30 11.22 7.80
C LEU A 321 1.19 10.03 8.12
N TRP A 322 2.51 10.22 8.14
CA TRP A 322 3.43 9.09 8.33
C TRP A 322 3.44 8.57 9.77
N GLU A 323 3.01 9.36 10.75
CA GLU A 323 2.67 8.86 12.08
C GLU A 323 1.54 7.83 12.00
N VAL A 324 0.43 8.18 11.35
CA VAL A 324 -0.75 7.33 11.26
C VAL A 324 -0.47 6.06 10.46
N VAL A 325 0.12 6.20 9.27
CA VAL A 325 0.42 5.07 8.38
C VAL A 325 1.39 4.09 9.06
N SER A 326 2.46 4.59 9.67
CA SER A 326 3.44 3.72 10.34
C SER A 326 2.83 3.04 11.57
N GLY A 327 2.01 3.74 12.35
CA GLY A 327 1.30 3.17 13.50
C GLY A 327 0.37 2.01 13.10
N HIS A 328 -0.35 2.13 11.98
CA HIS A 328 -1.18 1.06 11.42
C HIS A 328 -0.38 -0.23 11.17
N TYR A 329 0.73 -0.13 10.43
CA TYR A 329 1.52 -1.32 10.08
C TYR A 329 2.37 -1.84 11.23
N ARG A 330 2.69 -0.99 12.23
CA ARG A 330 3.27 -1.45 13.50
C ARG A 330 2.27 -2.29 14.30
N ALA A 331 1.02 -1.82 14.45
CA ALA A 331 -0.04 -2.58 15.11
C ALA A 331 -0.33 -3.91 14.38
N GLN A 332 -0.32 -3.89 13.05
CA GLN A 332 -0.43 -5.11 12.24
C GLN A 332 0.76 -6.06 12.48
N SER A 333 1.99 -5.54 12.56
CA SER A 333 3.18 -6.34 12.84
C SER A 333 3.09 -7.02 14.22
N PHE A 334 2.63 -6.31 15.26
CA PHE A 334 2.37 -6.90 16.57
C PHE A 334 1.29 -7.99 16.54
N SER A 335 0.28 -7.84 15.67
CA SER A 335 -0.75 -8.88 15.47
C SER A 335 -0.15 -10.17 14.91
N TYR A 336 0.76 -10.06 13.94
CA TYR A 336 1.50 -11.22 13.42
C TYR A 336 2.48 -11.82 14.43
N GLN A 337 2.96 -11.06 15.41
CA GLN A 337 3.77 -11.57 16.52
C GLN A 337 2.93 -12.27 17.61
N GLY A 338 1.60 -12.10 17.59
CA GLY A 338 0.73 -12.59 18.66
C GLY A 338 0.79 -11.74 19.93
N ASP A 339 1.06 -10.44 19.80
CA ASP A 339 1.09 -9.48 20.91
C ASP A 339 -0.11 -8.49 20.83
N PRO A 340 -1.30 -8.91 21.28
CA PRO A 340 -2.50 -8.07 21.23
C PRO A 340 -2.39 -6.84 22.15
N ARG A 341 -1.53 -6.88 23.17
CA ARG A 341 -1.35 -5.74 24.10
C ARG A 341 -0.61 -4.61 23.40
N SER A 342 0.53 -4.91 22.79
CA SER A 342 1.30 -3.91 22.04
C SER A 342 0.54 -3.42 20.82
N ALA A 343 -0.17 -4.32 20.12
CA ALA A 343 -1.04 -3.92 19.01
C ALA A 343 -2.12 -2.92 19.44
N MET A 344 -2.79 -3.16 20.59
CA MET A 344 -3.82 -2.26 21.11
C MET A 344 -3.25 -0.92 21.60
N ALA A 345 -2.09 -0.95 22.28
CA ALA A 345 -1.42 0.25 22.75
C ALA A 345 -1.00 1.18 21.60
N GLU A 346 -0.64 0.60 20.45
CA GLU A 346 -0.29 1.35 19.24
C GLU A 346 -1.54 1.89 18.53
N ILE A 347 -2.56 1.06 18.27
CA ILE A 347 -3.68 1.46 17.40
C ILE A 347 -4.56 2.57 18.00
N ALA A 348 -4.67 2.64 19.33
CA ALA A 348 -5.57 3.59 20.00
C ALA A 348 -5.21 5.06 19.72
N PRO A 349 -3.98 5.54 19.95
CA PRO A 349 -3.57 6.89 19.56
C PRO A 349 -3.59 7.10 18.04
N THR A 350 -3.23 6.08 17.25
CA THR A 350 -3.25 6.15 15.78
C THR A 350 -4.63 6.44 15.22
N VAL A 351 -5.69 5.84 15.77
CA VAL A 351 -7.08 6.11 15.36
C VAL A 351 -7.45 7.56 15.63
N SER A 352 -7.05 8.12 16.77
CA SER A 352 -7.33 9.52 17.11
C SER A 352 -6.64 10.47 16.13
N ALA A 353 -5.37 10.23 15.80
CA ALA A 353 -4.63 11.04 14.83
C ALA A 353 -5.21 10.91 13.40
N ALA A 354 -5.75 9.75 13.04
CA ALA A 354 -6.36 9.53 11.73
C ALA A 354 -7.63 10.36 11.48
N GLU A 355 -8.30 10.86 12.52
CA GLU A 355 -9.46 11.75 12.39
C GLU A 355 -9.08 13.06 11.68
N GLU A 356 -7.85 13.54 11.87
CA GLU A 356 -7.34 14.76 11.23
C GLU A 356 -7.09 14.60 9.73
N LEU A 357 -6.92 13.36 9.24
CA LEU A 357 -6.61 13.07 7.82
C LEU A 357 -7.85 12.65 7.00
N GLY A 358 -8.99 12.44 7.66
CA GLY A 358 -10.26 12.13 7.01
C GLY A 358 -10.54 10.65 6.74
N GLN A 359 -11.57 10.40 5.93
CA GLN A 359 -12.23 9.10 5.81
C GLN A 359 -11.33 7.96 5.30
N LEU A 360 -10.37 8.26 4.41
CA LEU A 360 -9.43 7.27 3.90
C LEU A 360 -8.65 6.60 5.04
N TRP A 361 -8.06 7.39 5.93
CA TRP A 361 -7.21 6.88 7.01
C TRP A 361 -8.01 6.35 8.20
N MET A 362 -9.19 6.92 8.46
CA MET A 362 -10.16 6.32 9.38
C MET A 362 -10.59 4.92 8.93
N GLY A 363 -10.90 4.75 7.64
CA GLY A 363 -11.24 3.46 7.04
C GLY A 363 -10.11 2.43 7.16
N ASN A 364 -8.87 2.84 6.85
CA ASN A 364 -7.69 1.99 7.04
C ASN A 364 -7.48 1.60 8.51
N SER A 365 -7.64 2.53 9.44
CA SER A 365 -7.55 2.25 10.88
C SER A 365 -8.54 1.15 11.30
N ARG A 366 -9.76 1.18 10.75
CA ARG A 366 -10.79 0.16 11.00
C ARG A 366 -10.44 -1.18 10.36
N GLY A 367 -9.89 -1.18 9.14
CA GLY A 367 -9.41 -2.39 8.48
C GLY A 367 -8.30 -3.09 9.27
N VAL A 368 -7.31 -2.33 9.76
CA VAL A 368 -6.23 -2.85 10.61
C VAL A 368 -6.77 -3.39 11.93
N ARG A 369 -7.71 -2.68 12.57
CA ARG A 369 -8.38 -3.18 13.79
C ARG A 369 -9.13 -4.49 13.55
N ALA A 370 -9.72 -4.69 12.37
CA ALA A 370 -10.35 -5.96 12.02
C ALA A 370 -9.33 -7.11 11.94
N ILE A 371 -8.16 -6.86 11.35
CA ILE A 371 -7.05 -7.83 11.30
C ILE A 371 -6.56 -8.16 12.71
N MET A 372 -6.37 -7.15 13.58
CA MET A 372 -6.02 -7.34 14.99
C MET A 372 -7.06 -8.20 15.73
N ALA A 373 -8.34 -7.94 15.49
CA ALA A 373 -9.42 -8.69 16.10
C ALA A 373 -9.47 -10.15 15.63
N LEU A 374 -9.18 -10.44 14.35
CA LEU A 374 -9.00 -11.82 13.86
C LEU A 374 -7.78 -12.50 14.51
N ALA A 375 -6.65 -11.80 14.63
CA ALA A 375 -5.46 -12.34 15.28
C ALA A 375 -5.74 -12.76 16.73
N ASP A 376 -6.57 -12.00 17.44
CA ASP A 376 -6.95 -12.22 18.84
C ASP A 376 -8.25 -13.06 19.01
N GLY A 377 -8.90 -13.46 17.92
CA GLY A 377 -10.11 -14.29 17.97
C GLY A 377 -11.41 -13.55 18.33
N ARG A 378 -11.41 -12.21 18.32
CA ARG A 378 -12.58 -11.35 18.60
C ARG A 378 -13.44 -11.16 17.33
N ILE A 379 -14.17 -12.21 16.95
CA ILE A 379 -14.91 -12.27 15.67
C ILE A 379 -15.94 -11.15 15.53
N ASP A 380 -16.72 -10.82 16.57
CA ASP A 380 -17.74 -9.77 16.49
C ASP A 380 -17.13 -8.36 16.32
N GLU A 381 -15.97 -8.10 16.93
CA GLU A 381 -15.26 -6.84 16.73
C GLU A 381 -14.64 -6.78 15.33
N ALA A 382 -14.08 -7.89 14.85
CA ALA A 382 -13.56 -7.98 13.48
C ALA A 382 -14.66 -7.66 12.46
N ASP A 383 -15.84 -8.25 12.64
CA ASP A 383 -17.03 -8.07 11.80
C ASP A 383 -17.57 -6.63 11.82
N HIS A 384 -17.63 -6.01 13.00
CA HIS A 384 -18.00 -4.60 13.11
C HIS A 384 -16.98 -3.69 12.42
N CYS A 385 -15.69 -3.85 12.73
CA CYS A 385 -14.64 -2.99 12.20
C CYS A 385 -14.51 -3.11 10.68
N ILE A 386 -14.58 -4.33 10.13
CA ILE A 386 -14.41 -4.52 8.69
C ILE A 386 -15.56 -3.95 7.88
N ARG A 387 -16.81 -4.00 8.37
CA ARG A 387 -17.95 -3.36 7.68
C ARG A 387 -17.81 -1.85 7.63
N VAL A 388 -17.43 -1.24 8.76
CA VAL A 388 -17.18 0.21 8.81
C VAL A 388 -16.04 0.59 7.86
N ALA A 389 -14.94 -0.18 7.86
CA ALA A 389 -13.84 0.03 6.92
C ALA A 389 -14.31 -0.07 5.47
N TRP A 390 -15.13 -1.08 5.16
CA TRP A 390 -15.64 -1.32 3.81
C TRP A 390 -16.49 -0.16 3.29
N GLU A 391 -17.37 0.39 4.13
CA GLU A 391 -18.19 1.55 3.81
C GLU A 391 -17.33 2.82 3.64
N SER A 392 -16.45 3.11 4.59
CA SER A 392 -15.54 4.28 4.53
C SER A 392 -14.60 4.26 3.33
N LEU A 393 -14.19 3.07 2.88
CA LEU A 393 -13.27 2.90 1.75
C LEU A 393 -13.97 2.68 0.40
N SER A 394 -15.31 2.78 0.34
CA SER A 394 -16.09 2.57 -0.90
C SER A 394 -15.68 3.49 -2.05
N GLY A 395 -15.22 4.70 -1.74
CA GLY A 395 -14.68 5.63 -2.72
C GLY A 395 -13.26 5.30 -3.18
N VAL A 396 -12.53 4.38 -2.53
CA VAL A 396 -11.09 4.14 -2.70
C VAL A 396 -10.79 2.66 -3.00
N PRO A 397 -11.06 2.18 -4.23
CA PRO A 397 -11.11 0.75 -4.53
C PRO A 397 -9.82 -0.02 -4.24
N LEU A 398 -8.65 0.58 -4.47
CA LEU A 398 -7.37 -0.07 -4.17
C LEU A 398 -7.20 -0.37 -2.67
N HIS A 399 -7.52 0.60 -1.81
CA HIS A 399 -7.47 0.39 -0.36
C HIS A 399 -8.55 -0.59 0.10
N GLN A 400 -9.76 -0.49 -0.45
CA GLN A 400 -10.86 -1.40 -0.11
C GLN A 400 -10.50 -2.87 -0.41
N ARG A 401 -9.87 -3.14 -1.57
CA ARG A 401 -9.46 -4.48 -2.00
C ARG A 401 -8.45 -5.15 -1.08
N MET A 402 -7.61 -4.38 -0.38
CA MET A 402 -6.66 -4.93 0.60
C MET A 402 -7.36 -5.70 1.73
N TYR A 403 -8.63 -5.37 2.00
CA TYR A 403 -9.40 -5.87 3.12
C TYR A 403 -10.46 -6.91 2.72
N THR A 404 -10.65 -7.21 1.43
CA THR A 404 -11.71 -8.15 0.98
C THR A 404 -11.54 -9.56 1.58
N TYR A 405 -10.31 -10.03 1.75
CA TYR A 405 -10.06 -11.33 2.38
C TYR A 405 -10.52 -11.37 3.85
N VAL A 406 -10.46 -10.23 4.56
CA VAL A 406 -10.87 -10.12 5.97
C VAL A 406 -12.38 -10.34 6.09
N LEU A 407 -13.18 -9.82 5.15
CA LEU A 407 -14.62 -10.10 5.10
C LEU A 407 -14.90 -11.61 4.93
N ALA A 408 -14.13 -12.28 4.07
CA ALA A 408 -14.26 -13.73 3.87
C ALA A 408 -13.83 -14.53 5.12
N GLU A 409 -12.75 -14.12 5.80
CA GLU A 409 -12.32 -14.74 7.06
C GLU A 409 -13.35 -14.57 8.18
N VAL A 410 -13.95 -13.38 8.30
CA VAL A 410 -15.03 -13.14 9.27
C VAL A 410 -16.24 -14.03 8.98
N ALA A 411 -16.69 -14.09 7.72
CA ALA A 411 -17.81 -14.94 7.33
C ALA A 411 -17.52 -16.43 7.63
N LEU A 412 -16.31 -16.89 7.32
CA LEU A 412 -15.86 -18.25 7.62
C LEU A 412 -15.85 -18.51 9.13
N ALA A 413 -15.32 -17.59 9.94
CA ALA A 413 -15.26 -17.72 11.39
C ALA A 413 -16.64 -17.73 12.05
N ARG A 414 -17.63 -17.05 11.46
CA ARG A 414 -19.05 -17.09 11.89
C ARG A 414 -19.80 -18.34 11.39
N GLY A 415 -19.19 -19.15 10.54
CA GLY A 415 -19.81 -20.33 9.93
C GLY A 415 -20.73 -20.03 8.73
N ASP A 416 -20.73 -18.80 8.21
CA ASP A 416 -21.44 -18.44 6.98
C ASP A 416 -20.60 -18.86 5.77
N LEU A 417 -20.68 -20.15 5.41
CA LEU A 417 -19.91 -20.71 4.30
C LEU A 417 -20.34 -20.14 2.94
N ILE A 418 -21.62 -19.80 2.76
CA ILE A 418 -22.13 -19.24 1.50
C ILE A 418 -21.57 -17.83 1.28
N GLY A 419 -21.67 -16.98 2.31
CA GLY A 419 -21.07 -15.65 2.30
C GLY A 419 -19.56 -15.70 2.15
N ALA A 420 -18.88 -16.59 2.90
CA ALA A 420 -17.45 -16.76 2.82
C ALA A 420 -16.98 -17.18 1.42
N ARG A 421 -17.67 -18.13 0.76
CA ARG A 421 -17.35 -18.54 -0.62
C ARG A 421 -17.47 -17.37 -1.58
N ARG A 422 -18.61 -16.67 -1.56
CA ARG A 422 -18.88 -15.54 -2.46
C ARG A 422 -17.81 -14.46 -2.34
N VAL A 423 -17.53 -14.03 -1.11
CA VAL A 423 -16.54 -12.97 -0.85
C VAL A 423 -15.12 -13.43 -1.15
N ALA A 424 -14.76 -14.68 -0.86
CA ALA A 424 -13.44 -15.21 -1.18
C ALA A 424 -13.20 -15.32 -2.71
N ASP A 425 -14.22 -15.68 -3.49
CA ASP A 425 -14.13 -15.70 -4.95
C ASP A 425 -13.94 -14.30 -5.54
N GLU A 426 -14.67 -13.31 -5.01
CA GLU A 426 -14.51 -11.89 -5.35
C GLU A 426 -13.13 -11.36 -4.96
N ALA A 427 -12.63 -11.71 -3.77
CA ALA A 427 -11.30 -11.32 -3.31
C ALA A 427 -10.21 -11.85 -4.26
N VAL A 428 -10.29 -13.13 -4.64
CA VAL A 428 -9.31 -13.73 -5.56
C VAL A 428 -9.37 -13.14 -6.97
N SER A 429 -10.55 -12.76 -7.48
CA SER A 429 -10.67 -12.19 -8.82
C SER A 429 -10.20 -10.74 -8.90
N SER A 430 -10.29 -9.98 -7.80
CA SER A 430 -10.02 -8.54 -7.76
C SER A 430 -8.64 -8.15 -7.19
N THR A 431 -7.88 -9.09 -6.64
CA THR A 431 -6.59 -8.82 -5.98
C THR A 431 -5.38 -9.37 -6.74
N THR A 432 -4.24 -8.71 -6.52
CA THR A 432 -2.91 -9.05 -7.03
C THR A 432 -1.91 -9.18 -5.88
N GLY A 433 -0.71 -9.69 -6.19
CA GLY A 433 0.40 -9.69 -5.25
C GLY A 433 0.12 -10.38 -3.91
N TRP A 434 0.60 -9.78 -2.82
CA TRP A 434 0.36 -10.14 -1.43
C TRP A 434 -1.13 -10.27 -1.09
N HIS A 435 -1.95 -9.33 -1.55
CA HIS A 435 -3.39 -9.32 -1.27
C HIS A 435 -4.08 -10.54 -1.92
N ARG A 436 -3.57 -11.00 -3.07
CA ARG A 436 -4.02 -12.24 -3.72
C ARG A 436 -3.56 -13.49 -2.98
N ILE A 437 -2.35 -13.50 -2.42
CA ILE A 437 -1.86 -14.61 -1.59
C ILE A 437 -2.80 -14.80 -0.38
N LEU A 438 -3.15 -13.70 0.32
CA LEU A 438 -4.09 -13.75 1.43
C LEU A 438 -5.47 -14.23 0.99
N SER A 439 -6.00 -13.68 -0.11
CA SER A 439 -7.31 -14.08 -0.67
C SER A 439 -7.38 -15.56 -1.06
N LEU A 440 -6.34 -16.09 -1.72
CA LEU A 440 -6.24 -17.51 -2.06
C LEU A 440 -6.11 -18.39 -0.82
N THR A 441 -5.37 -17.95 0.20
CA THR A 441 -5.22 -18.66 1.47
C THR A 441 -6.57 -18.77 2.18
N THR A 442 -7.30 -17.66 2.29
CA THR A 442 -8.65 -17.62 2.85
C THR A 442 -9.61 -18.50 2.05
N ARG A 443 -9.59 -18.42 0.71
CA ARG A 443 -10.44 -19.29 -0.13
C ARG A 443 -10.09 -20.76 0.04
N ALA A 444 -8.81 -21.11 0.18
CA ALA A 444 -8.40 -22.48 0.46
C ALA A 444 -9.00 -23.00 1.78
N ARG A 445 -9.06 -22.16 2.82
CA ARG A 445 -9.72 -22.50 4.10
C ARG A 445 -11.23 -22.68 3.93
N VAL A 446 -11.89 -21.81 3.17
CA VAL A 446 -13.31 -21.95 2.82
C VAL A 446 -13.55 -23.28 2.10
N LYS A 447 -12.75 -23.60 1.08
CA LYS A 447 -12.87 -24.86 0.32
C LYS A 447 -12.68 -26.10 1.18
N LEU A 448 -11.78 -26.03 2.14
CA LEU A 448 -11.61 -27.11 3.11
C LEU A 448 -12.84 -27.27 4.01
N ALA A 449 -13.43 -26.17 4.51
CA ALA A 449 -14.64 -26.19 5.32
C ALA A 449 -15.85 -26.74 4.54
N GLU A 450 -15.89 -26.50 3.22
CA GLU A 450 -16.90 -27.00 2.29
C GLU A 450 -16.67 -28.46 1.85
N ARG A 451 -15.61 -29.11 2.37
CA ARG A 451 -15.21 -30.48 2.02
C ARG A 451 -14.82 -30.63 0.54
N GLU A 452 -14.18 -29.61 -0.01
CA GLU A 452 -13.58 -29.57 -1.35
C GLU A 452 -12.03 -29.57 -1.26
N PRO A 453 -11.38 -30.63 -0.72
CA PRO A 453 -9.94 -30.62 -0.41
C PRO A 453 -9.06 -30.46 -1.64
N GLU A 454 -9.49 -30.91 -2.82
CA GLU A 454 -8.78 -30.71 -4.08
C GLU A 454 -8.68 -29.23 -4.47
N LEU A 455 -9.76 -28.47 -4.24
CA LEU A 455 -9.80 -27.05 -4.54
C LEU A 455 -9.00 -26.24 -3.51
N CYS A 456 -9.03 -26.67 -2.23
CA CYS A 456 -8.12 -26.17 -1.21
C CYS A 456 -6.64 -26.34 -1.62
N GLU A 457 -6.25 -27.55 -2.05
CA GLU A 457 -4.88 -27.83 -2.48
C GLU A 457 -4.48 -27.01 -3.72
N ARG A 458 -5.38 -26.85 -4.68
CA ARG A 458 -5.14 -26.01 -5.87
C ARG A 458 -4.85 -24.56 -5.48
N ASP A 459 -5.69 -23.96 -4.65
CA ASP A 459 -5.53 -22.58 -4.22
C ASP A 459 -4.28 -22.38 -3.35
N ALA A 460 -4.00 -23.34 -2.44
CA ALA A 460 -2.79 -23.31 -1.62
C ALA A 460 -1.51 -23.37 -2.45
N TYR A 461 -1.44 -24.21 -3.50
CA TYR A 461 -0.28 -24.21 -4.39
C TYR A 461 -0.19 -22.96 -5.29
N ALA A 462 -1.33 -22.39 -5.70
CA ALA A 462 -1.33 -21.14 -6.45
C ALA A 462 -0.77 -19.99 -5.60
N ALA A 463 -1.19 -19.90 -4.35
CA ALA A 463 -0.67 -18.93 -3.39
C ALA A 463 0.81 -19.20 -3.04
N LEU A 464 1.22 -20.46 -2.92
CA LEU A 464 2.61 -20.83 -2.67
C LEU A 464 3.54 -20.40 -3.80
N ALA A 465 3.11 -20.52 -5.06
CA ALA A 465 3.88 -20.05 -6.20
C ALA A 465 4.08 -18.53 -6.15
N LEU A 466 3.00 -17.78 -5.92
CA LEU A 466 3.08 -16.32 -5.75
C LEU A 466 3.96 -15.93 -4.55
N ALA A 467 3.89 -16.67 -3.44
CA ALA A 467 4.69 -16.38 -2.26
C ALA A 467 6.20 -16.58 -2.50
N VAL A 468 6.58 -17.54 -3.35
CA VAL A 468 7.97 -17.71 -3.79
C VAL A 468 8.39 -16.54 -4.68
N ASP A 469 7.58 -16.21 -5.69
CA ASP A 469 7.92 -15.16 -6.67
C ASP A 469 8.07 -13.78 -6.03
N LEU A 470 7.29 -13.50 -4.96
CA LEU A 470 7.28 -12.20 -4.28
C LEU A 470 8.12 -12.17 -3.00
N ASP A 471 8.79 -13.27 -2.62
CA ASP A 471 9.49 -13.39 -1.34
C ASP A 471 8.56 -13.07 -0.14
N ALA A 472 7.36 -13.67 -0.15
CA ALA A 472 6.30 -13.43 0.83
C ALA A 472 6.27 -14.49 1.94
N GLY A 473 7.40 -14.61 2.64
CA GLY A 473 7.64 -15.61 3.67
C GLY A 473 6.60 -15.67 4.79
N LEU A 474 5.97 -14.53 5.12
CA LEU A 474 4.97 -14.42 6.19
C LEU A 474 3.75 -15.34 5.97
N SER A 475 3.36 -15.57 4.71
CA SER A 475 2.20 -16.40 4.36
C SER A 475 2.46 -17.92 4.40
N LEU A 476 3.73 -18.33 4.33
CA LEU A 476 4.10 -19.72 4.11
C LEU A 476 3.57 -20.69 5.20
N PRO A 477 3.62 -20.37 6.51
CA PRO A 477 3.10 -21.27 7.53
C PRO A 477 1.60 -21.57 7.37
N ASP A 478 0.81 -20.56 6.98
CA ASP A 478 -0.63 -20.71 6.77
C ASP A 478 -0.93 -21.60 5.56
N LEU A 479 -0.18 -21.43 4.47
CA LEU A 479 -0.28 -22.26 3.28
C LEU A 479 0.10 -23.72 3.56
N LEU A 480 1.16 -23.95 4.33
CA LEU A 480 1.56 -25.29 4.76
C LEU A 480 0.50 -25.95 5.64
N GLU A 481 -0.20 -25.19 6.49
CA GLU A 481 -1.32 -25.70 7.28
C GLU A 481 -2.52 -26.08 6.44
N CYS A 482 -2.88 -25.30 5.42
CA CYS A 482 -3.91 -25.67 4.45
C CYS A 482 -3.56 -26.99 3.75
N LEU A 483 -2.32 -27.13 3.26
CA LEU A 483 -1.83 -28.37 2.64
C LEU A 483 -1.79 -29.54 3.63
N ALA A 484 -1.44 -29.28 4.90
CA ALA A 484 -1.44 -30.30 5.93
C ALA A 484 -2.85 -30.81 6.22
N ALA A 485 -3.83 -29.91 6.29
CA ALA A 485 -5.22 -30.29 6.51
C ALA A 485 -5.78 -31.08 5.32
N THR A 486 -5.44 -30.71 4.09
CA THR A 486 -5.76 -31.53 2.91
C THR A 486 -5.10 -32.92 2.97
N ALA A 487 -3.82 -33.00 3.33
CA ALA A 487 -3.14 -34.28 3.52
C ALA A 487 -3.78 -35.15 4.62
N CYS A 488 -4.30 -34.52 5.68
CA CYS A 488 -5.05 -35.20 6.73
C CYS A 488 -6.36 -35.81 6.18
N VAL A 489 -7.17 -35.02 5.45
CA VAL A 489 -8.43 -35.48 4.85
C VAL A 489 -8.18 -36.60 3.82
N ASN A 490 -7.07 -36.53 3.09
CA ASN A 490 -6.69 -37.53 2.09
C ASN A 490 -6.02 -38.79 2.68
N GLY A 491 -5.95 -38.93 4.01
CA GLY A 491 -5.40 -40.11 4.65
C GLY A 491 -3.89 -40.27 4.50
N ILE A 492 -3.14 -39.16 4.42
CA ILE A 492 -1.68 -39.12 4.34
C ILE A 492 -1.10 -38.51 5.63
N PRO A 493 -1.30 -39.14 6.80
CA PRO A 493 -1.11 -38.49 8.09
C PRO A 493 0.35 -38.13 8.38
N ARG A 494 1.35 -38.93 7.93
CA ARG A 494 2.77 -38.59 8.10
C ARG A 494 3.15 -37.30 7.37
N ARG A 495 2.60 -37.09 6.16
CA ARG A 495 2.81 -35.84 5.39
C ARG A 495 2.15 -34.66 6.09
N SER A 496 0.93 -34.86 6.58
CA SER A 496 0.22 -33.84 7.35
C SER A 496 1.01 -33.40 8.60
N ALA A 497 1.48 -34.35 9.41
CA ALA A 497 2.30 -34.06 10.59
C ALA A 497 3.58 -33.29 10.24
N ARG A 498 4.27 -33.69 9.17
CA ARG A 498 5.50 -33.01 8.74
C ARG A 498 5.25 -31.59 8.22
N LEU A 499 4.15 -31.35 7.50
CA LEU A 499 3.75 -30.00 7.07
C LEU A 499 3.36 -29.10 8.26
N LEU A 500 2.63 -29.65 9.24
CA LEU A 500 2.31 -28.95 10.50
C LEU A 500 3.58 -28.58 11.26
N GLY A 501 4.53 -29.50 11.33
CA GLY A 501 5.84 -29.28 11.95
C GLY A 501 6.61 -28.17 11.26
N ALA A 502 6.63 -28.17 9.92
CA ALA A 502 7.28 -27.13 9.13
C ALA A 502 6.66 -25.74 9.38
N ALA A 503 5.33 -25.63 9.36
CA ALA A 503 4.64 -24.37 9.66
C ALA A 503 4.98 -23.84 11.07
N ASP A 504 4.98 -24.72 12.07
CA ASP A 504 5.31 -24.39 13.46
C ASP A 504 6.78 -23.99 13.65
N GLY A 505 7.70 -24.73 13.01
CA GLY A 505 9.14 -24.39 12.99
C GLY A 505 9.42 -23.05 12.33
N MET A 506 8.72 -22.73 11.24
CA MET A 506 8.83 -21.44 10.56
C MET A 506 8.34 -20.30 11.44
N ARG A 507 7.15 -20.43 12.05
CA ARG A 507 6.61 -19.39 12.96
C ARG A 507 7.56 -19.10 14.13
N ARG A 508 8.14 -20.13 14.74
CA ARG A 508 9.15 -19.95 15.80
C ARG A 508 10.37 -19.15 15.35
N ARG A 509 10.92 -19.43 14.16
CA ARG A 509 12.10 -18.71 13.63
C ARG A 509 11.79 -17.27 13.22
N MET A 510 10.57 -17.03 12.71
CA MET A 510 10.11 -15.70 12.32
C MET A 510 9.58 -14.88 13.50
N HIS A 511 9.45 -15.48 14.69
CA HIS A 511 8.78 -14.89 15.85
C HIS A 511 7.35 -14.43 15.54
N THR A 512 6.62 -15.25 14.78
CA THR A 512 5.22 -15.01 14.41
C THR A 512 4.27 -15.99 15.08
N ALA A 513 3.00 -15.62 15.17
CA ALA A 513 1.92 -16.41 15.75
C ALA A 513 0.89 -16.79 14.69
N ARG A 514 0.16 -17.88 14.96
CA ARG A 514 -1.06 -18.19 14.20
C ARG A 514 -2.17 -17.28 14.71
N PHE A 515 -2.98 -16.73 13.81
CA PHE A 515 -4.19 -16.01 14.21
C PHE A 515 -5.15 -16.95 14.95
N THR A 516 -5.68 -16.49 16.08
CA THR A 516 -6.50 -17.29 17.00
C THR A 516 -7.73 -17.87 16.33
N VAL A 517 -8.32 -17.19 15.34
CA VAL A 517 -9.45 -17.71 14.55
C VAL A 517 -9.14 -19.04 13.83
N HIS A 518 -7.86 -19.35 13.56
CA HIS A 518 -7.46 -20.59 12.88
C HIS A 518 -7.04 -21.72 13.83
N ASP A 519 -6.89 -21.44 15.12
CA ASP A 519 -6.39 -22.40 16.09
C ASP A 519 -7.29 -23.63 16.25
N ALA A 520 -8.62 -23.44 16.20
CA ALA A 520 -9.56 -24.54 16.33
C ALA A 520 -9.41 -25.57 15.21
N ALA A 521 -9.28 -25.09 13.96
CA ALA A 521 -9.07 -25.93 12.78
C ALA A 521 -7.72 -26.65 12.82
N ASN A 522 -6.66 -25.94 13.24
CA ASN A 522 -5.33 -26.52 13.40
C ASN A 522 -5.32 -27.64 14.46
N ARG A 523 -5.89 -27.39 15.65
CA ARG A 523 -6.02 -28.40 16.72
C ARG A 523 -6.85 -29.61 16.29
N ALA A 524 -7.90 -29.42 15.50
CA ALA A 524 -8.68 -30.53 14.95
C ALA A 524 -7.82 -31.41 14.03
N THR A 525 -7.06 -30.79 13.13
CA THR A 525 -6.12 -31.49 12.23
C THR A 525 -5.06 -32.26 13.03
N MET A 526 -4.39 -31.60 13.99
CA MET A 526 -3.38 -32.24 14.84
C MET A 526 -3.92 -33.47 15.57
N ARG A 527 -5.14 -33.38 16.16
CA ARG A 527 -5.78 -34.52 16.84
C ARG A 527 -6.04 -35.69 15.89
N THR A 528 -6.60 -35.43 14.72
CA THR A 528 -6.88 -36.49 13.72
C THR A 528 -5.60 -37.19 13.27
N VAL A 529 -4.55 -36.42 12.96
CA VAL A 529 -3.28 -36.96 12.50
C VAL A 529 -2.58 -37.76 13.62
N ARG A 530 -2.61 -37.26 14.86
CA ARG A 530 -2.06 -37.96 16.02
C ARG A 530 -2.77 -39.29 16.27
N ASN A 531 -4.10 -39.32 16.15
CA ASN A 531 -4.87 -40.55 16.29
C ASN A 531 -4.54 -41.57 15.18
N ALA A 532 -4.24 -41.11 13.96
CA ALA A 532 -3.91 -41.97 12.83
C ALA A 532 -2.47 -42.55 12.88
N LEU A 533 -1.50 -41.82 13.44
CA LEU A 533 -0.09 -42.25 13.53
C LEU A 533 0.28 -42.90 14.87
N GLY A 534 -0.45 -42.57 15.94
CA GLY A 534 0.02 -42.76 17.30
C GLY A 534 1.05 -41.69 17.72
N ASN A 535 1.23 -41.50 19.03
CA ASN A 535 2.00 -40.39 19.59
C ASN A 535 3.45 -40.34 19.09
N LYS A 536 4.17 -41.47 19.13
CA LYS A 536 5.60 -41.53 18.78
C LYS A 536 5.87 -41.10 17.34
N ASP A 537 5.12 -41.66 16.39
CA ASP A 537 5.33 -41.38 14.96
C ASP A 537 4.81 -39.99 14.57
N PHE A 538 3.76 -39.51 15.26
CA PHE A 538 3.31 -38.13 15.15
C PHE A 538 4.39 -37.15 15.60
N ASP A 539 4.94 -37.32 16.81
CA ASP A 539 5.95 -36.43 17.38
C ASP A 539 7.23 -36.42 16.54
N ALA A 540 7.66 -37.60 16.04
CA ALA A 540 8.81 -37.70 15.14
C ALA A 540 8.59 -36.96 13.81
N ALA A 541 7.45 -37.14 13.15
CA ALA A 541 7.14 -36.47 11.89
C ALA A 541 6.99 -34.95 12.07
N LEU A 542 6.41 -34.51 13.20
CA LEU A 542 6.31 -33.09 13.56
C LEU A 542 7.71 -32.47 13.76
N ALA A 543 8.59 -33.16 14.48
CA ALA A 543 9.97 -32.72 14.69
C ALA A 543 10.78 -32.66 13.37
N GLU A 544 10.65 -33.68 12.50
CA GLU A 544 11.25 -33.68 11.15
C GLU A 544 10.78 -32.48 10.30
N GLY A 545 9.52 -32.07 10.47
CA GLY A 545 8.97 -30.90 9.81
C GLY A 545 9.57 -29.60 10.36
N ALA A 546 9.64 -29.48 11.68
CA ALA A 546 10.10 -28.28 12.36
C ALA A 546 11.54 -27.88 12.01
N THR A 547 12.38 -28.85 11.64
CA THR A 547 13.76 -28.62 11.23
C THR A 547 13.91 -28.12 9.79
N LEU A 548 12.88 -28.23 8.94
CA LEU A 548 12.96 -27.78 7.55
C LEU A 548 13.10 -26.26 7.49
N THR A 549 14.04 -25.79 6.66
CA THR A 549 14.13 -24.39 6.23
C THR A 549 12.91 -24.01 5.38
N GLY A 550 12.68 -22.71 5.13
CA GLY A 550 11.58 -22.26 4.28
C GLY A 550 11.65 -22.89 2.89
N PHE A 551 12.84 -22.91 2.27
CA PHE A 551 13.06 -23.54 0.97
C PHE A 551 12.76 -25.04 0.98
N GLU A 552 13.29 -25.79 1.96
CA GLU A 552 13.05 -27.24 2.05
C GLU A 552 11.58 -27.56 2.34
N ALA A 553 10.88 -26.73 3.10
CA ALA A 553 9.45 -26.88 3.36
C ALA A 553 8.61 -26.67 2.09
N ILE A 554 8.96 -25.66 1.27
CA ILE A 554 8.34 -25.41 -0.03
C ILE A 554 8.59 -26.59 -0.97
N GLU A 555 9.84 -27.06 -1.07
CA GLU A 555 10.18 -28.20 -1.91
C GLU A 555 9.45 -29.47 -1.45
N TYR A 556 9.40 -29.73 -0.14
CA TYR A 556 8.65 -30.84 0.43
C TYR A 556 7.15 -30.75 0.11
N ALA A 557 6.56 -29.58 0.24
CA ALA A 557 5.17 -29.33 -0.11
C ALA A 557 4.90 -29.61 -1.60
N GLN A 558 5.77 -29.11 -2.49
CA GLN A 558 5.66 -29.26 -3.95
C GLN A 558 5.89 -30.69 -4.44
N ARG A 559 6.78 -31.47 -3.82
CA ARG A 559 7.04 -32.88 -4.19
C ARG A 559 5.79 -33.77 -4.09
N GLY A 560 4.81 -33.35 -3.31
CA GLY A 560 3.56 -34.05 -3.20
C GLY A 560 2.41 -33.45 -4.01
N LYS A 561 2.67 -32.41 -4.82
CA LYS A 561 1.74 -31.91 -5.84
C LYS A 561 1.48 -33.02 -6.85
N GLY A 562 0.22 -33.44 -6.97
CA GLY A 562 -0.14 -34.52 -7.88
C GLY A 562 0.20 -35.94 -7.39
N GLN A 563 0.61 -36.14 -6.13
CA GLN A 563 0.61 -37.47 -5.48
C GLN A 563 -0.83 -37.96 -5.20
N ARG A 564 -1.73 -37.88 -6.19
CA ARG A 564 -2.91 -38.73 -6.20
C ARG A 564 -2.43 -40.12 -6.57
N ARG A 565 -2.54 -41.06 -5.61
CA ARG A 565 -2.78 -42.46 -5.93
C ARG A 565 -3.90 -42.49 -6.96
N ARG A 566 -3.61 -42.98 -8.17
CA ARG A 566 -4.66 -43.57 -8.99
C ARG A 566 -5.45 -44.54 -8.10
N PRO A 567 -6.78 -44.55 -8.15
CA PRO A 567 -7.56 -45.66 -7.60
C PRO A 567 -6.88 -46.98 -7.98
N SER A 568 -6.85 -47.99 -7.11
CA SER A 568 -6.27 -49.28 -7.48
C SER A 568 -7.13 -50.03 -8.51
N MET A 569 -8.42 -49.67 -8.61
CA MET A 569 -9.44 -50.31 -9.44
C MET A 569 -10.36 -49.29 -10.11
N GLY A 570 -11.07 -49.70 -11.17
CA GLY A 570 -12.03 -48.88 -11.94
C GLY A 570 -11.39 -47.98 -13.00
N TRP A 571 -12.19 -47.30 -13.84
CA TRP A 571 -11.69 -46.50 -14.97
C TRP A 571 -10.71 -45.39 -14.57
N GLY A 572 -10.87 -44.82 -13.37
CA GLY A 572 -9.93 -43.87 -12.78
C GLY A 572 -8.51 -44.42 -12.53
N SER A 573 -8.35 -45.74 -12.45
CA SER A 573 -7.07 -46.45 -12.21
C SER A 573 -6.19 -46.63 -13.45
N LEU A 574 -6.69 -46.35 -14.65
CA LEU A 574 -5.96 -46.56 -15.90
C LEU A 574 -4.94 -45.46 -16.17
N THR A 575 -3.71 -45.87 -16.54
CA THR A 575 -2.63 -45.01 -17.04
C THR A 575 -2.97 -44.38 -18.40
N PRO A 576 -2.35 -43.26 -18.80
CA PRO A 576 -2.61 -42.66 -20.11
C PRO A 576 -2.31 -43.66 -21.24
N THR A 577 -1.23 -44.43 -21.07
CA THR A 577 -0.87 -45.54 -21.97
C THR A 577 -1.90 -46.66 -21.97
N GLU A 578 -2.42 -47.06 -20.81
CA GLU A 578 -3.48 -48.08 -20.73
C GLU A 578 -4.79 -47.60 -21.36
N ARG A 579 -5.19 -46.34 -21.17
CA ARG A 579 -6.39 -45.76 -21.84
C ARG A 579 -6.24 -45.74 -23.35
N GLU A 580 -5.06 -45.38 -23.84
CA GLU A 580 -4.79 -45.40 -25.27
C GLU A 580 -4.80 -46.82 -25.85
N VAL A 581 -4.27 -47.80 -25.10
CA VAL A 581 -4.40 -49.22 -25.45
C VAL A 581 -5.87 -49.64 -25.49
N VAL A 582 -6.69 -49.27 -24.51
CA VAL A 582 -8.14 -49.54 -24.49
C VAL A 582 -8.84 -48.93 -25.70
N ARG A 583 -8.56 -47.66 -26.03
CA ARG A 583 -9.13 -46.96 -27.19
C ARG A 583 -8.83 -47.69 -28.50
N LEU A 584 -7.58 -48.13 -28.69
CA LEU A 584 -7.17 -48.87 -29.88
C LEU A 584 -7.77 -50.29 -29.91
N VAL A 585 -8.01 -50.91 -28.75
CA VAL A 585 -8.77 -52.17 -28.67
C VAL A 585 -10.22 -51.98 -29.07
N CYS A 586 -10.88 -50.91 -28.63
CA CYS A 586 -12.26 -50.58 -29.01
C CYS A 586 -12.38 -50.21 -30.49
N ALA A 587 -11.33 -49.66 -31.10
CA ALA A 587 -11.23 -49.44 -32.54
C ALA A 587 -10.98 -50.73 -33.36
N GLY A 588 -10.91 -51.90 -32.72
CA GLY A 588 -10.81 -53.21 -33.38
C GLY A 588 -9.39 -53.69 -33.70
N LEU A 589 -8.33 -52.97 -33.30
CA LEU A 589 -6.96 -53.28 -33.71
C LEU A 589 -6.36 -54.47 -32.94
N ALA A 590 -5.73 -55.42 -33.63
CA ALA A 590 -5.01 -56.53 -33.01
C ALA A 590 -3.75 -56.05 -32.26
N ASN A 591 -3.25 -56.84 -31.29
CA ASN A 591 -2.10 -56.45 -30.45
C ASN A 591 -0.84 -56.08 -31.26
N LYS A 592 -0.62 -56.69 -32.43
CA LYS A 592 0.50 -56.34 -33.33
C LYS A 592 0.33 -54.94 -33.94
N GLU A 593 -0.88 -54.55 -34.29
CA GLU A 593 -1.19 -53.25 -34.88
C GLU A 593 -1.14 -52.14 -33.82
N ILE A 594 -1.64 -52.43 -32.62
CA ILE A 594 -1.50 -51.54 -31.44
C ILE A 594 -0.02 -51.32 -31.12
N ALA A 595 0.78 -52.38 -31.13
CA ALA A 595 2.21 -52.33 -30.87
C ALA A 595 2.95 -51.44 -31.88
N THR A 596 2.66 -51.60 -33.18
CA THR A 596 3.21 -50.74 -34.24
C THR A 596 2.80 -49.27 -34.04
N ARG A 597 1.55 -49.01 -33.67
CA ARG A 597 1.03 -47.64 -33.52
C ARG A 597 1.54 -46.91 -32.28
N LEU A 598 1.82 -47.64 -31.21
CA LEU A 598 2.38 -47.10 -29.97
C LEU A 598 3.91 -47.19 -29.91
N LEU A 599 4.57 -47.69 -30.96
CA LEU A 599 6.03 -47.90 -31.04
C LEU A 599 6.56 -48.75 -29.87
N VAL A 600 5.83 -49.81 -29.50
CA VAL A 600 6.20 -50.75 -28.43
C VAL A 600 6.12 -52.20 -28.91
N SER A 601 6.57 -53.16 -28.11
CA SER A 601 6.47 -54.58 -28.46
C SER A 601 5.03 -55.13 -28.29
N PRO A 602 4.60 -56.15 -29.06
CA PRO A 602 3.32 -56.84 -28.84
C PRO A 602 3.16 -57.41 -27.42
N ARG A 603 4.27 -57.79 -26.77
CA ARG A 603 4.30 -58.27 -25.38
C ARG A 603 4.02 -57.15 -24.38
N THR A 604 4.45 -55.93 -24.67
CA THR A 604 4.15 -54.72 -23.89
C THR A 604 2.64 -54.42 -23.93
N VAL A 605 2.02 -54.49 -25.11
CA VAL A 605 0.56 -54.34 -25.26
C VAL A 605 -0.20 -55.40 -24.47
N GLN A 606 0.24 -56.66 -24.51
CA GLN A 606 -0.38 -57.75 -23.74
C GLN A 606 -0.26 -57.51 -22.22
N THR A 607 0.86 -56.95 -21.77
CA THR A 607 1.08 -56.60 -20.35
C THR A 607 0.13 -55.48 -19.92
N HIS A 608 -0.01 -54.42 -20.73
CA HIS A 608 -0.98 -53.36 -20.48
C HIS A 608 -2.43 -53.87 -20.44
N LEU A 609 -2.81 -54.77 -21.35
CA LEU A 609 -4.15 -55.37 -21.34
C LEU A 609 -4.41 -56.23 -20.10
N THR A 610 -3.40 -56.98 -19.64
CA THR A 610 -3.50 -57.76 -18.40
C THR A 610 -3.75 -56.84 -17.20
N HIS A 611 -3.03 -55.73 -17.11
CA HIS A 611 -3.24 -54.73 -16.05
C HIS A 611 -4.61 -54.05 -16.15
N VAL A 612 -5.07 -53.72 -17.36
CA VAL A 612 -6.41 -53.17 -17.60
C VAL A 612 -7.50 -54.14 -17.14
N TYR A 613 -7.40 -55.42 -17.49
CA TYR A 613 -8.34 -56.46 -17.07
C TYR A 613 -8.41 -56.59 -15.55
N THR A 614 -7.25 -56.65 -14.89
CA THR A 614 -7.18 -56.68 -13.43
C THR A 614 -7.82 -55.43 -12.81
N LYS A 615 -7.50 -54.25 -13.33
CA LYS A 615 -7.99 -52.96 -12.81
C LYS A 615 -9.49 -52.75 -13.01
N LEU A 616 -10.06 -53.25 -14.09
CA LEU A 616 -11.49 -53.13 -14.41
C LEU A 616 -12.32 -54.35 -13.98
N ASN A 617 -11.69 -55.36 -13.39
CA ASN A 617 -12.31 -56.65 -13.05
C ASN A 617 -12.97 -57.35 -14.25
N LEU A 618 -12.25 -57.37 -15.38
CA LEU A 618 -12.67 -57.99 -16.64
C LEU A 618 -11.78 -59.20 -16.93
N THR A 619 -12.29 -60.17 -17.70
CA THR A 619 -11.54 -61.39 -18.03
C THR A 619 -11.30 -61.57 -19.53
N SER A 620 -11.86 -60.70 -20.37
CA SER A 620 -11.70 -60.80 -21.82
C SER A 620 -11.70 -59.48 -22.56
N ARG A 621 -11.12 -59.52 -23.76
CA ARG A 621 -11.13 -58.40 -24.71
C ARG A 621 -12.53 -57.98 -25.13
N VAL A 622 -13.45 -58.94 -25.26
CA VAL A 622 -14.85 -58.68 -25.62
C VAL A 622 -15.56 -57.92 -24.49
N GLN A 623 -15.35 -58.32 -23.23
CA GLN A 623 -15.87 -57.60 -22.07
C GLN A 623 -15.30 -56.19 -21.95
N LEU A 624 -14.02 -55.98 -22.28
CA LEU A 624 -13.42 -54.65 -22.30
C LEU A 624 -14.08 -53.71 -23.31
N VAL A 625 -14.40 -54.20 -24.51
CA VAL A 625 -15.10 -53.41 -25.53
C VAL A 625 -16.54 -53.08 -25.10
N GLN A 626 -17.24 -54.05 -24.51
CA GLN A 626 -18.60 -53.85 -23.99
C GLN A 626 -18.65 -52.86 -22.82
N GLU A 627 -17.70 -52.96 -21.89
CA GLU A 627 -17.64 -52.09 -20.71
C GLU A 627 -17.20 -50.67 -21.10
N ALA A 628 -16.29 -50.53 -22.08
CA ALA A 628 -15.91 -49.22 -22.63
C ALA A 628 -17.10 -48.53 -23.31
N GLY A 629 -17.90 -49.28 -24.09
CA GLY A 629 -19.10 -48.75 -24.74
C GLY A 629 -20.19 -48.28 -23.78
N ARG A 630 -20.21 -48.76 -22.52
CA ARG A 630 -21.11 -48.29 -21.45
C ARG A 630 -20.59 -47.08 -20.69
N HIS A 631 -19.33 -46.72 -20.88
CA HIS A 631 -18.66 -45.64 -20.17
C HIS A 631 -18.47 -44.38 -21.06
N ASP A 632 -18.62 -44.50 -22.38
CA ASP A 632 -18.57 -43.41 -23.35
C ASP A 632 -19.97 -42.84 -23.73
N ASP A 633 -21.06 -43.42 -23.18
CA ASP A 633 -22.43 -42.85 -23.11
C ASP A 633 -22.64 -42.14 -21.77
#